data_AF-A0A8S0FPL7-F1
#
_entry.id   AF-A0A8S0FPL7-F1
#
_cell.length_a   1.000
_cell.length_b   1.000
_cell.length_c   1.000
_cell.angle_alpha   90.00
_cell.angle_beta   90.00
_cell.angle_gamma   90.00
#
_symmetry.space_group_name_H-M   'P 1'
#
loop_
_entity.id
_entity.type
_entity.pdbx_description
1 polymer ?
#
loop_
_entity_poly.entity_id
_entity_poly.type
_entity_poly.pdbx_seq_one_letter_code
_entity_poly.pdbx_strand_id
1 'polypeptide(L)'
;MNLAHGGHLTHGSPVNFSGKLYNIVPYGIDATGHIDYADLEKQAKEHKPKMIIGGFSAYSGVVDWAKMREIADSIGAYLFVDMAHVAGLVAAGVYPNPVPHASFT
;
A
#
# COMPACT_ATOMS: atom_id res chain seq x y z
N MET A 1 0.05 3.65 2.59
CA MET A 1 -1.16 4.27 3.16
C MET A 1 -0.78 5.38 4.14
N ASN A 2 -1.52 6.50 4.19
CA ASN A 2 -1.30 7.56 5.18
C ASN A 2 -1.41 7.01 6.62
N LEU A 3 -0.53 7.44 7.51
CA LEU A 3 -0.53 7.03 8.92
C LEU A 3 -1.88 7.31 9.61
N ALA A 4 -2.49 8.47 9.34
CA ALA A 4 -3.80 8.84 9.91
C ALA A 4 -4.95 7.96 9.41
N HIS A 5 -4.76 7.23 8.30
CA HIS A 5 -5.76 6.38 7.67
C HIS A 5 -5.42 4.89 7.79
N GLY A 6 -4.58 4.52 8.75
CA GLY A 6 -4.26 3.11 9.05
C GLY A 6 -2.91 2.61 8.53
N GLY A 7 -2.08 3.49 7.96
CA GLY A 7 -0.70 3.17 7.54
C GLY A 7 0.25 2.81 8.69
N HIS A 8 1.53 2.56 8.37
CA HIS A 8 2.58 2.27 9.36
C HIS A 8 3.68 3.33 9.33
N LEU A 9 4.39 3.51 10.44
CA LEU A 9 5.47 4.51 10.56
C LEU A 9 6.57 4.32 9.51
N THR A 10 6.90 3.07 9.19
CA THR A 10 7.94 2.72 8.20
C THR A 10 7.51 3.03 6.76
N HIS A 11 6.25 3.35 6.50
CA HIS A 11 5.74 3.67 5.16
C HIS A 11 5.88 5.16 4.81
N GLY A 12 6.81 5.87 5.47
CA GLY A 12 7.19 7.22 5.10
C GLY A 12 6.75 8.32 6.05
N SER A 13 6.48 8.00 7.32
CA SER A 13 6.21 9.02 8.34
C SER A 13 7.44 9.95 8.49
N PRO A 14 7.27 11.29 8.57
CA PRO A 14 8.40 12.24 8.61
C PRO A 14 9.28 12.08 9.86
N VAL A 15 8.77 11.43 10.90
CA VAL A 15 9.52 11.11 12.13
C VAL A 15 10.31 9.80 12.03
N ASN A 16 10.12 9.00 10.98
CA ASN A 16 10.82 7.74 10.73
C ASN A 16 11.98 7.94 9.74
N PHE A 17 12.96 7.03 9.72
CA PHE A 17 14.06 7.06 8.75
C PHE A 17 13.55 7.05 7.31
N SER A 18 12.50 6.28 6.99
CA SER A 18 12.00 6.19 5.61
C SER A 18 11.38 7.49 5.13
N GLY A 19 10.69 8.24 6.00
CA GLY A 19 10.16 9.57 5.66
C GLY A 19 11.23 10.67 5.61
N LYS A 20 12.43 10.42 6.16
CA LYS A 20 13.58 11.33 6.02
C LYS A 20 14.43 11.04 4.78
N LEU A 21 14.53 9.78 4.38
CA LEU A 21 15.41 9.33 3.30
C LEU A 21 14.74 9.30 1.93
N TYR A 22 13.42 9.16 1.86
CA TYR A 22 12.68 9.02 0.61
C TYR A 22 11.63 10.11 0.45
N ASN A 23 11.27 10.41 -0.81
CA ASN A 23 10.10 11.22 -1.13
C ASN A 23 8.85 10.34 -1.06
N ILE A 24 7.89 10.73 -0.22
CA ILE A 24 6.71 9.92 0.08
C ILE A 24 5.46 10.65 -0.40
N VAL A 25 4.67 9.95 -1.21
CA VAL A 25 3.34 10.41 -1.64
C VAL A 25 2.30 9.53 -0.95
N PRO A 26 1.54 10.05 0.02
CA PRO A 26 0.55 9.26 0.72
C PRO A 26 -0.70 9.07 -0.14
N TYR A 27 -1.32 7.89 -0.04
CA TYR A 27 -2.70 7.64 -0.47
C TYR A 27 -3.56 7.30 0.76
N GLY A 28 -4.87 7.46 0.62
CA GLY A 28 -5.82 7.35 1.73
C GLY A 28 -6.96 6.36 1.53
N ILE A 29 -8.00 6.58 2.33
CA ILE A 29 -9.29 5.90 2.24
C ILE A 29 -10.36 6.91 1.79
N ASP A 30 -11.41 6.42 1.18
CA ASP A 30 -12.59 7.19 0.82
C ASP A 30 -13.54 7.40 2.02
N ALA A 31 -14.66 8.09 1.80
CA ALA A 31 -15.68 8.34 2.83
C ALA A 31 -16.38 7.06 3.34
N THR A 32 -16.26 5.94 2.62
CA THR A 32 -16.78 4.63 3.05
C THR A 32 -15.78 3.86 3.90
N GLY A 33 -14.56 4.37 4.02
CA GLY A 33 -13.47 3.75 4.76
C GLY A 33 -12.73 2.67 3.98
N HIS A 34 -12.88 2.61 2.65
CA HIS A 34 -12.09 1.72 1.79
C HIS A 34 -10.92 2.46 1.15
N ILE A 35 -9.87 1.75 0.75
CA ILE A 35 -8.75 2.36 0.01
C ILE A 35 -9.29 3.06 -1.24
N ASP A 36 -8.93 4.33 -1.41
CA ASP A 36 -9.27 5.07 -2.62
C ASP A 36 -8.26 4.73 -3.74
N TYR A 37 -8.57 3.69 -4.51
CA TYR A 37 -7.73 3.26 -5.62
C TYR A 37 -7.70 4.26 -6.78
N ALA A 38 -8.73 5.11 -6.91
CA ALA A 38 -8.77 6.13 -7.96
C ALA A 38 -7.81 7.27 -7.63
N ASP A 39 -7.78 7.74 -6.38
CA ASP A 39 -6.77 8.68 -5.90
C ASP A 39 -5.37 8.04 -5.97
N LEU A 40 -5.20 6.80 -5.50
CA LEU A 40 -3.92 6.08 -5.62
C LEU A 40 -3.41 6.07 -7.07
N GLU A 41 -4.24 5.73 -8.04
CA GLU A 41 -3.88 5.70 -9.46
C GLU A 41 -3.52 7.09 -9.99
N LYS A 42 -4.30 8.12 -9.61
CA LYS A 42 -4.02 9.51 -9.98
C LYS A 42 -2.65 9.95 -9.44
N GLN A 43 -2.41 9.76 -8.14
CA GLN A 43 -1.14 10.10 -7.49
C GLN A 43 0.03 9.35 -8.13
N ALA A 44 -0.15 8.06 -8.43
CA ALA A 44 0.86 7.24 -9.09
C ALA A 44 1.24 7.79 -10.46
N LYS A 45 0.26 8.18 -11.29
CA LYS A 45 0.52 8.76 -12.62
C LYS A 45 1.16 10.14 -12.56
N GLU A 46 0.78 10.96 -11.58
CA GLU A 46 1.30 12.30 -11.38
C GLU A 46 2.76 12.29 -10.89
N HIS A 47 3.04 11.52 -9.85
CA HIS A 47 4.34 11.53 -9.17
C HIS A 47 5.30 10.44 -9.63
N LYS A 48 4.82 9.41 -10.34
CA LYS A 48 5.60 8.28 -10.87
C LYS A 48 6.59 7.70 -9.85
N PRO A 49 6.13 7.28 -8.66
CA PRO A 49 7.01 6.69 -7.66
C PRO A 49 7.65 5.41 -8.19
N LYS A 50 8.85 5.07 -7.69
CA LYS A 50 9.52 3.80 -8.05
C LYS A 50 8.91 2.59 -7.36
N MET A 51 8.08 2.80 -6.34
CA MET A 51 7.47 1.76 -5.53
C MET A 51 6.13 2.22 -4.96
N ILE A 52 5.16 1.31 -4.93
CA ILE A 52 3.90 1.43 -4.21
C ILE A 52 3.93 0.45 -3.03
N ILE A 53 3.55 0.93 -1.84
CA ILE A 53 3.50 0.11 -0.62
C ILE A 53 2.04 -0.25 -0.33
N GLY A 54 1.70 -1.53 -0.39
CA GLY A 54 0.36 -2.08 -0.16
C GLY A 54 0.19 -2.73 1.23
N GLY A 55 0.59 -2.03 2.30
CA GLY A 55 0.51 -2.52 3.68
C GLY A 55 -0.18 -1.55 4.63
N PHE A 56 -0.58 -2.05 5.80
CA PHE A 56 -1.32 -1.30 6.83
C PHE A 56 -1.13 -1.89 8.23
N SER A 57 -1.46 -1.08 9.25
CA SER A 57 -1.50 -1.50 10.66
C SER A 57 -2.92 -1.47 11.23
N ALA A 58 -3.69 -0.43 10.89
CA ALA A 58 -5.01 -0.16 11.47
C ALA A 58 -6.05 0.09 10.37
N TYR A 59 -6.22 -0.90 9.51
CA TYR A 59 -7.24 -0.94 8.46
C TYR A 59 -7.99 -2.26 8.56
N SER A 60 -9.33 -2.22 8.56
CA SER A 60 -10.19 -3.40 8.75
C SER A 60 -10.73 -3.99 7.44
N GLY A 61 -10.55 -3.28 6.32
CA GLY A 61 -11.03 -3.72 5.02
C GLY A 61 -10.15 -4.78 4.37
N VAL A 62 -10.60 -5.24 3.20
CA VAL A 62 -9.83 -6.16 2.35
C VAL A 62 -9.05 -5.35 1.31
N VAL A 63 -7.75 -5.59 1.22
CA VAL A 63 -6.90 -4.93 0.23
C VAL A 63 -6.96 -5.66 -1.11
N ASP A 64 -7.18 -4.90 -2.18
CA ASP A 64 -7.11 -5.37 -3.56
C ASP A 64 -5.69 -5.15 -4.09
N TRP A 65 -4.82 -6.11 -3.81
CA TRP A 65 -3.44 -6.08 -4.30
C TRP A 65 -3.32 -6.31 -5.81
N ALA A 66 -4.31 -6.94 -6.44
CA ALA A 66 -4.35 -7.07 -7.89
C ALA A 66 -4.51 -5.68 -8.53
N LYS A 67 -5.42 -4.86 -7.99
CA LYS A 67 -5.57 -3.48 -8.45
C LYS A 67 -4.34 -2.63 -8.20
N MET A 68 -3.71 -2.75 -7.03
CA MET A 68 -2.45 -2.06 -6.75
C MET A 68 -1.34 -2.48 -7.73
N ARG A 69 -1.33 -3.76 -8.13
CA ARG A 69 -0.37 -4.27 -9.10
C ARG A 69 -0.60 -3.67 -10.49
N GLU A 70 -1.83 -3.60 -10.97
CA GLU A 70 -2.15 -2.91 -12.23
C GLU A 70 -1.64 -1.46 -12.24
N ILE A 71 -1.85 -0.74 -11.14
CA ILE A 71 -1.41 0.65 -11.01
C ILE A 71 0.12 0.73 -11.02
N ALA A 72 0.81 -0.14 -10.27
CA ALA A 72 2.26 -0.19 -10.24
C ALA A 72 2.85 -0.48 -11.64
N ASP A 73 2.31 -1.48 -12.35
CA ASP A 73 2.74 -1.82 -13.71
C ASP A 73 2.52 -0.65 -14.68
N SER A 74 1.41 0.10 -14.55
CA SER A 74 1.09 1.23 -15.43
C SER A 74 2.13 2.36 -15.42
N ILE A 75 2.92 2.46 -14.34
CA ILE A 75 3.98 3.47 -14.18
C ILE A 75 5.38 2.85 -14.11
N GLY A 76 5.51 1.53 -14.29
CA GLY A 76 6.79 0.81 -14.17
C GLY A 76 7.38 0.80 -12.75
N ALA A 77 6.53 0.76 -11.73
CA ALA A 77 6.93 0.74 -10.32
C ALA A 77 6.86 -0.67 -9.73
N TYR A 78 7.59 -0.90 -8.64
CA TYR A 78 7.45 -2.11 -7.83
C TYR A 78 6.22 -2.05 -6.93
N LEU A 79 5.62 -3.20 -6.65
CA LEU A 79 4.64 -3.35 -5.57
C LEU A 79 5.30 -4.07 -4.38
N PHE A 80 5.45 -3.38 -3.25
CA PHE A 80 5.88 -3.98 -1.98
C PHE A 80 4.69 -4.14 -1.06
N VAL A 81 4.43 -5.34 -0.56
CA VAL A 81 3.31 -5.61 0.34
C VAL A 81 3.82 -5.95 1.73
N ASP A 82 3.67 -5.00 2.66
CA ASP A 82 3.90 -5.25 4.09
C ASP A 82 2.63 -5.88 4.69
N MET A 83 2.63 -7.21 4.81
CA MET A 83 1.51 -8.00 5.34
C MET A 83 1.63 -8.32 6.84
N ALA A 84 2.45 -7.60 7.61
CA ALA A 84 2.76 -7.95 9.00
C ALA A 84 1.53 -8.25 9.87
N HIS A 85 0.45 -7.49 9.73
CA HIS A 85 -0.78 -7.65 10.54
C HIS A 85 -1.71 -8.77 10.06
N VAL A 86 -1.59 -9.21 8.80
CA VAL A 86 -2.48 -10.20 8.19
C VAL A 86 -1.77 -11.49 7.78
N ALA A 87 -0.45 -11.60 7.97
CA ALA A 87 0.35 -12.75 7.53
C ALA A 87 -0.21 -14.11 8.00
N GLY A 88 -0.69 -14.19 9.26
CA GLY A 88 -1.33 -15.41 9.77
C GLY A 88 -2.65 -15.76 9.07
N LEU A 89 -3.45 -14.75 8.72
CA LEU A 89 -4.71 -14.92 7.98
C LEU A 89 -4.46 -15.33 6.53
N VAL A 90 -3.43 -14.75 5.91
CA VAL A 90 -2.94 -15.13 4.57
C VAL A 90 -2.50 -16.59 4.58
N ALA A 91 -1.68 -17.00 5.56
CA ALA A 91 -1.20 -18.37 5.69
C ALA A 91 -2.34 -19.38 5.91
N ALA A 92 -3.40 -18.98 6.62
CA ALA A 92 -4.60 -19.78 6.85
C ALA A 92 -5.57 -19.78 5.64
N GLY A 93 -5.32 -18.98 4.60
CA GLY A 93 -6.18 -18.88 3.42
C GLY A 93 -7.51 -18.15 3.65
N VAL A 94 -7.62 -17.37 4.73
CA VAL A 94 -8.86 -16.65 5.12
C VAL A 94 -8.80 -15.14 4.84
N TYR A 95 -7.67 -14.68 4.29
CA TYR A 95 -7.49 -13.33 3.75
C TYR A 95 -6.80 -13.46 2.39
N PRO A 96 -6.97 -12.51 1.44
CA PRO A 96 -6.37 -12.65 0.11
C PRO A 96 -4.86 -12.86 0.18
N ASN A 97 -4.30 -13.52 -0.83
CA ASN A 97 -2.87 -13.78 -0.90
C ASN A 97 -2.18 -12.68 -1.74
N PRO A 98 -1.25 -11.88 -1.18
CA PRO A 98 -0.56 -10.84 -1.94
C PRO A 98 0.56 -11.37 -2.84
N VAL A 99 1.07 -12.58 -2.60
CA VAL A 99 2.27 -13.13 -3.26
C VAL A 99 2.16 -13.18 -4.80
N PRO A 100 1.01 -13.52 -5.41
CA PRO A 100 0.88 -13.50 -6.88
C PRO A 100 0.99 -12.10 -7.50
N HIS A 101 0.81 -11.04 -6.71
CA HIS A 101 0.74 -9.67 -7.18
C HIS A 101 1.99 -8.86 -6.80
N ALA A 102 2.50 -9.08 -5.59
CA ALA A 102 3.62 -8.34 -5.03
C ALA A 102 4.94 -8.66 -5.75
N SER A 103 5.77 -7.64 -5.92
CA SER A 103 7.18 -7.83 -6.29
C SER A 103 8.01 -8.33 -5.09
N PHE A 104 7.64 -7.88 -3.89
CA PHE A 104 8.28 -8.21 -2.61
C PHE A 104 7.21 -8.23 -1.51
N THR A 105 7.34 -9.11 -0.52
CA THR A 105 6.48 -9.19 0.69
C THR A 105 7.31 -9.15 1.95
#